data_AF-A0A2T7M5Q0-F1
#
_entry.id   AF-A0A2T7M5Q0-F1
#
_cell.length_a   1.000
_cell.length_b   1.000
_cell.length_c   1.000
_cell.angle_alpha   90.00
_cell.angle_beta   90.00
_cell.angle_gamma   90.00
#
_symmetry.space_group_name_H-M   'P 1'
#
loop_
_entity.id
_entity.type
_entity.pdbx_description
1 polymer ?
#
loop_
_entity_poly.entity_id
_entity_poly.type
_entity_poly.pdbx_seq_one_letter_code
_entity_poly.pdbx_strand_id
1 'polypeptide(L)' 'MADIDIPPHLIELERAAWAEQQAGALTYETAAAVQAAYTEHAAATDGVGRLELEMATKKVVRHPEE' A
#
# COMPACT_ATOMS: atom_id res chain seq x y z
N MET A 1 3.37 10.42 11.04
CA MET A 1 2.27 9.61 10.49
C MET A 1 1.46 9.14 11.67
N ALA A 2 0.13 9.19 11.58
CA ALA A 2 -0.71 8.56 12.58
C ALA A 2 -0.42 7.05 12.65
N ASP A 3 -0.68 6.45 13.80
CA ASP A 3 -0.66 5.01 13.98
C ASP A 3 -1.90 4.46 13.24
N ILE A 4 -1.77 4.23 11.94
CA ILE A 4 -2.83 3.69 11.09
C ILE A 4 -2.84 2.18 11.24
N ASP A 5 -3.99 1.60 11.53
CA ASP A 5 -4.20 0.17 11.44
C ASP A 5 -4.19 -0.25 9.95
N ILE A 6 -3.06 -0.76 9.48
CA ILE A 6 -2.88 -1.16 8.09
C ILE A 6 -3.43 -2.59 7.94
N PRO A 7 -4.47 -2.81 7.13
CA PRO A 7 -5.03 -4.14 6.98
C PRO A 7 -4.02 -5.07 6.27
N PRO A 8 -3.92 -6.35 6.68
CA PRO A 8 -2.89 -7.28 6.17
C PRO A 8 -2.88 -7.43 4.65
N HIS A 9 -4.05 -7.41 4.00
CA HIS A 9 -4.16 -7.56 2.55
C HIS A 9 -3.48 -6.41 1.78
N LEU A 10 -3.43 -5.19 2.33
CA LEU A 10 -2.71 -4.07 1.70
C LEU A 10 -1.19 -4.25 1.83
N ILE A 11 -0.72 -4.79 2.95
CA ILE A 11 0.70 -5.11 3.13
C ILE A 11 1.13 -6.19 2.15
N GLU A 12 0.32 -7.24 1.97
CA GLU A 12 0.61 -8.32 1.02
C GLU A 12 0.63 -7.82 -0.43
N LEU A 13 -0.37 -7.02 -0.81
CA LEU A 13 -0.48 -6.45 -2.15
C LEU A 13 0.68 -5.50 -2.47
N GLU A 14 1.02 -4.62 -1.52
CA GLU A 14 2.16 -3.70 -1.64
C GLU A 14 3.49 -4.47 -1.69
N ARG A 15 3.64 -5.55 -0.92
CA ARG A 15 4.86 -6.39 -0.94
C ARG A 15 5.04 -7.09 -2.28
N ALA A 16 3.97 -7.61 -2.87
CA ALA A 16 4.02 -8.22 -4.19
C ALA A 16 4.41 -7.19 -5.27
N ALA A 17 3.73 -6.04 -5.29
CA ALA A 17 4.05 -4.96 -6.22
C ALA A 17 5.47 -4.41 -6.02
N TRP A 18 5.95 -4.34 -4.78
CA TRP A 18 7.31 -3.91 -4.48
C TRP A 18 8.35 -4.92 -4.99
N ALA A 19 8.10 -6.22 -4.85
CA ALA A 19 8.98 -7.25 -5.41
C ALA A 19 9.06 -7.14 -6.95
N GLU A 20 7.92 -6.92 -7.62
CA GLU A 20 7.90 -6.66 -9.07
C GLU A 20 8.66 -5.39 -9.45
N GLN A 21 8.49 -4.31 -8.67
CA GLN A 21 9.19 -3.05 -8.89
C GLN A 21 10.71 -3.21 -8.77
N GLN A 22 11.17 -3.91 -7.73
CA GLN A 22 12.58 -4.21 -7.51
C GLN A 22 13.17 -5.10 -8.63
N ALA A 23 12.36 -5.97 -9.23
CA ALA A 23 12.74 -6.79 -10.38
C ALA A 23 12.67 -6.03 -11.72
N GLY A 24 12.19 -4.79 -11.74
CA GLY A 24 11.93 -4.04 -12.99
C GLY A 24 10.78 -4.63 -13.82
N ALA A 25 9.90 -5.41 -13.20
CA ALA A 25 8.81 -6.14 -13.85
C ALA A 25 7.41 -5.59 -13.51
N LEU A 26 7.32 -4.52 -12.69
CA LEU A 26 6.05 -3.94 -12.28
C LEU A 26 5.21 -3.53 -13.49
N THR A 27 4.00 -4.08 -13.57
CA THR A 27 3.05 -3.73 -14.62
C THR A 27 2.13 -2.58 -14.20
N TYR A 28 1.52 -1.91 -15.17
CA TYR A 28 0.47 -0.94 -14.92
C TYR A 28 -0.72 -1.57 -14.17
N GLU A 29 -1.11 -2.80 -14.53
CA GLU A 29 -2.22 -3.50 -13.90
C GLU A 29 -1.96 -3.77 -12.42
N THR A 30 -0.77 -4.27 -12.07
CA THR A 30 -0.36 -4.45 -10.67
C THR A 30 -0.40 -3.12 -9.91
N ALA A 31 0.19 -2.06 -10.48
CA ALA A 31 0.22 -0.75 -9.85
C ALA A 31 -1.19 -0.15 -9.66
N ALA A 32 -2.08 -0.34 -10.64
CA ALA A 32 -3.46 0.11 -10.58
C ALA A 32 -4.26 -0.66 -9.52
N ALA A 33 -4.07 -1.97 -9.41
CA ALA A 33 -4.72 -2.80 -8.38
C ALA A 33 -4.34 -2.34 -6.97
N VAL A 34 -3.06 -2.05 -6.72
CA VAL A 34 -2.58 -1.50 -5.44
C VAL A 34 -3.26 -0.16 -5.13
N GLN A 35 -3.30 0.77 -6.08
CA GLN A 35 -3.93 2.09 -5.89
C GLN A 35 -5.44 2.00 -5.69
N ALA A 36 -6.11 1.07 -6.39
CA ALA A 36 -7.52 0.80 -6.20
C ALA A 36 -7.80 0.29 -4.78
N ALA A 37 -6.99 -0.64 -4.27
CA ALA A 37 -7.14 -1.18 -2.92
C ALA A 37 -6.96 -0.10 -1.83
N TYR A 38 -5.96 0.79 -1.97
CA TYR A 38 -5.83 1.94 -1.06
C TYR A 38 -7.06 2.85 -1.09
N THR A 39 -7.60 3.09 -2.28
CA THR A 39 -8.77 3.95 -2.47
C THR A 39 -10.02 3.33 -1.86
N GLU A 40 -10.27 2.05 -2.11
CA GLU A 40 -11.40 1.31 -1.57
C GLU A 40 -11.35 1.24 -0.05
N HIS A 41 -10.19 0.90 0.53
CA HIS A 41 -10.06 0.79 1.98
C HIS A 41 -10.25 2.14 2.68
N ALA A 42 -9.66 3.21 2.15
CA ALA A 42 -9.85 4.55 2.70
C ALA A 42 -11.30 5.05 2.56
N ALA A 43 -11.99 4.71 1.46
CA ALA A 43 -13.39 5.06 1.30
C ALA A 43 -14.32 4.28 2.25
N ALA A 44 -13.94 3.06 2.63
CA ALA A 44 -14.70 2.21 3.54
C ALA A 44 -14.41 2.46 5.03
N THR A 45 -13.34 3.20 5.35
CA THR A 45 -12.86 3.36 6.74
C THR A 45 -12.92 4.82 7.17
N ASP A 46 -13.81 5.12 8.12
CA ASP A 46 -13.97 6.46 8.66
C ASP A 46 -12.66 6.99 9.27
N GLY A 47 -12.26 8.20 8.86
CA GLY A 47 -11.08 8.88 9.38
C GLY A 47 -9.75 8.44 8.77
N VAL A 48 -9.72 7.49 7.83
CA VAL A 48 -8.48 7.07 7.15
C VAL A 48 -8.33 7.77 5.81
N GLY A 49 -7.30 8.60 5.68
CA GLY A 49 -6.94 9.23 4.41
C GLY A 49 -6.19 8.26 3.49
N ARG A 50 -6.61 8.13 2.23
CA ARG A 50 -5.94 7.30 1.21
C ARG A 50 -4.43 7.53 1.13
N LEU A 51 -4.01 8.80 1.11
CA LEU A 51 -2.58 9.15 1.03
C LEU A 51 -1.81 8.72 2.29
N GLU A 52 -2.42 8.88 3.46
CA GLU A 52 -1.77 8.53 4.72
C GLU A 52 -1.61 7.01 4.85
N LEU A 53 -2.65 6.26 4.47
CA LEU A 53 -2.64 4.80 4.38
C LEU A 53 -1.57 4.28 3.40
N GLU A 54 -1.50 4.88 2.21
CA GLU A 54 -0.48 4.53 1.21
C GLU A 54 0.93 4.77 1.74
N MET A 55 1.19 5.94 2.33
CA MET A 55 2.50 6.27 2.91
C MET A 55 2.86 5.32 4.06
N ALA A 56 1.90 4.99 4.92
CA ALA A 56 2.10 4.06 6.01
C ALA A 56 2.43 2.64 5.54
N THR A 57 1.67 2.13 4.58
CA THR A 57 1.90 0.80 3.99
C THR A 57 3.25 0.74 3.29
N LYS A 58 3.60 1.77 2.50
CA LYS A 58 4.91 1.83 1.83
C LYS A 58 6.06 1.93 2.82
N LYS A 59 5.91 2.66 3.93
CA LYS A 59 6.94 2.69 4.98
C LYS A 59 7.21 1.28 5.51
N VAL A 60 6.17 0.57 5.93
CA VAL A 60 6.27 -0.80 6.47
C VAL A 60 6.88 -1.78 5.47
N VAL A 61 6.54 -1.67 4.18
CA VAL A 61 6.96 -2.64 3.16
C VAL A 61 8.31 -2.31 2.52
N ARG A 62 8.53 -1.05 2.17
CA ARG A 62 9.69 -0.60 1.38
C ARG A 62 10.85 -0.11 2.24
N HIS A 63 10.58 0.21 3.50
CA HIS A 63 11.54 0.77 4.45
C HIS A 63 11.39 0.15 5.86
N PRO A 64 11.47 -1.19 6.00
CA PRO A 64 11.21 -1.87 7.28
C PRO A 64 12.23 -1.55 8.38
N GLU A 65 13.39 -0.98 8.03
CA GLU A 65 14.42 -0.51 8.95
C GLU A 65 14.23 0.93 9.48
N GLU A 66 13.24 1.69 9.01
CA GLU A 66 12.91 3.08 9.44
C GLU A 66 11.70 3.17 10.39
#